data_AF-A0A959FU38-F1
#
_entry.id   AF-A0A959FU38-F1
#
_cell.length_a   1.000
_cell.length_b   1.000
_cell.length_c   1.000
_cell.angle_alpha   90.00
_cell.angle_beta   90.00
_cell.angle_gamma   90.00
#
_symmetry.space_group_name_H-M   'P 1'
#
loop_
_entity.id
_entity.type
_entity.pdbx_description
1 polymer ?
#
loop_
_entity_poly.entity_id
_entity_poly.type
_entity_poly.pdbx_seq_one_letter_code
_entity_poly.pdbx_strand_id
1 'polypeptide(L)'
;PLESIAIFTDDDDSVELAKVFQNMVDQLEDNPPIPANSSSEALRDYFTDVLPNHDRDKVHISDIKKLLKWFAFLQERNLLTAEAATGDATEEEEE
;
A
#
# COMPACT_ATOMS: atom_id res chain seq x y z
N PRO A 1 -11.72 -16.51 -4.56
CA PRO A 1 -11.51 -15.91 -3.22
C PRO A 1 -10.36 -14.90 -3.31
N LEU A 2 -10.69 -13.62 -3.52
CA LEU A 2 -9.74 -12.51 -3.44
C LEU A 2 -9.62 -12.10 -1.97
N GLU A 3 -9.23 -13.06 -1.13
CA GLU A 3 -9.15 -12.90 0.31
C GLU A 3 -8.12 -11.80 0.62
N SER A 4 -8.66 -10.65 1.03
CA SER A 4 -8.02 -9.54 1.74
C SER A 4 -6.54 -9.31 1.43
N ILE A 5 -6.23 -8.38 0.51
CA ILE A 5 -4.85 -7.92 0.29
C ILE A 5 -4.37 -7.27 1.60
N ALA A 6 -3.49 -7.98 2.31
CA ALA A 6 -2.90 -7.54 3.57
C ALA A 6 -1.38 -7.66 3.50
N ILE A 7 -0.70 -6.81 4.24
CA ILE A 7 0.75 -6.78 4.37
C ILE A 7 1.13 -7.52 5.66
N PHE A 8 2.01 -8.51 5.55
CA PHE A 8 2.49 -9.24 6.71
C PHE A 8 3.41 -8.38 7.59
N THR A 9 3.29 -8.58 8.90
CA THR A 9 4.12 -7.94 9.92
C THR A 9 4.95 -8.97 10.66
N ASP A 10 6.02 -8.53 11.34
CA ASP A 10 6.96 -9.40 12.06
C ASP A 10 6.28 -10.27 13.14
N ASP A 11 5.14 -9.85 13.68
CA ASP A 11 4.39 -10.57 14.72
C ASP A 11 3.52 -11.73 14.18
N ASP A 12 3.70 -12.14 12.91
CA ASP A 12 2.83 -13.06 12.15
C ASP A 12 1.39 -12.54 11.95
N ASP A 13 1.15 -11.28 12.31
CA ASP A 13 -0.06 -10.52 12.03
C ASP A 13 -0.05 -9.95 10.60
N SER A 14 -1.19 -9.43 10.17
CA SER A 14 -1.33 -8.75 8.88
C SER A 14 -2.04 -7.42 9.03
N VAL A 15 -1.55 -6.41 8.31
CA VAL A 15 -2.14 -5.07 8.24
C VAL A 15 -2.86 -4.92 6.91
N GLU A 16 -4.11 -4.50 6.96
CA GLU A 16 -4.93 -4.29 5.77
C GLU A 16 -4.31 -3.22 4.87
N LEU A 17 -4.33 -3.47 3.55
CA LEU A 17 -3.77 -2.53 2.57
C LEU A 17 -4.36 -1.12 2.69
N ALA A 18 -5.65 -1.02 3.03
CA ALA A 18 -6.33 0.24 3.27
C ALA A 18 -5.66 1.05 4.39
N LYS A 19 -5.24 0.38 5.48
CA LYS A 19 -4.54 1.02 6.59
C LYS A 19 -3.15 1.49 6.18
N VAL A 20 -2.46 0.70 5.36
CA VAL A 20 -1.14 1.08 4.81
C VAL A 20 -1.27 2.32 3.90
N PHE A 21 -2.29 2.37 3.04
CA PHE A 21 -2.56 3.57 2.24
C PHE A 21 -2.91 4.78 3.09
N GLN A 22 -3.66 4.59 4.18
CA GLN A 22 -3.92 5.68 5.13
C GLN A 22 -2.60 6.22 5.70
N ASN A 23 -1.70 5.34 6.17
CA ASN A 23 -0.39 5.76 6.67
C ASN A 23 0.42 6.52 5.60
N MET A 24 0.34 6.13 4.32
CA MET A 24 0.99 6.86 3.24
C MET A 24 0.37 8.24 2.99
N VAL A 25 -0.95 8.38 3.11
CA VAL A 25 -1.64 9.68 3.01
C VAL A 25 -1.26 10.58 4.18
N ASP A 26 -1.29 10.05 5.40
CA ASP A 26 -0.95 10.80 6.63
C ASP A 26 0.49 11.32 6.60
N GLN A 27 1.40 10.59 5.93
CA GLN A 27 2.80 10.98 5.77
C GLN A 27 3.09 11.69 4.44
N LEU A 28 2.08 11.95 3.59
CA LEU A 28 2.30 12.44 2.23
C LEU A 28 3.02 13.80 2.16
N GLU A 29 2.81 14.67 3.15
CA GLU A 29 3.42 15.99 3.23
C GLU A 29 4.91 15.94 3.60
N ASP A 30 5.28 15.07 4.55
CA ASP A 30 6.65 14.93 5.05
C ASP A 30 7.46 13.85 4.33
N ASN A 31 6.80 12.82 3.80
CA ASN A 31 7.37 11.64 3.16
C ASN A 31 6.56 11.23 1.91
N PRO A 32 6.72 11.95 0.79
CA PRO A 32 5.98 11.67 -0.44
C PRO A 32 6.42 10.32 -1.07
N PRO A 33 5.50 9.62 -1.76
CA PRO A 33 5.79 8.33 -2.38
C PRO A 33 6.90 8.43 -3.43
N ILE A 34 7.89 7.54 -3.30
CA ILE A 34 8.96 7.41 -4.28
C ILE A 34 8.48 6.62 -5.52
N PRO A 35 9.10 6.83 -6.69
CA PRO A 35 8.67 6.15 -7.91
C PRO A 35 8.98 4.64 -7.82
N ALA A 36 8.07 3.80 -8.32
CA ALA A 36 8.18 2.33 -8.25
C ALA A 36 9.34 1.73 -9.07
N ASN A 37 10.08 2.54 -9.83
CA ASN A 37 11.31 2.15 -10.52
C ASN A 37 12.58 2.46 -9.71
N SER A 38 12.44 2.98 -8.49
CA SER A 38 13.55 3.24 -7.57
C SER A 38 14.30 1.95 -7.19
N SER A 39 15.51 2.12 -6.65
CA SER A 39 16.33 1.04 -6.12
C SER A 39 15.58 0.23 -5.06
N SER A 40 15.85 -1.07 -5.00
CA SER A 40 15.25 -1.98 -4.01
C SER A 40 15.44 -1.51 -2.56
N GLU A 41 16.59 -0.88 -2.28
CA GLU A 41 16.90 -0.32 -0.96
C GLU A 41 16.00 0.87 -0.63
N ALA A 42 15.91 1.85 -1.53
CA ALA A 42 15.02 3.00 -1.38
C ALA A 42 13.54 2.60 -1.21
N LEU A 43 13.09 1.57 -1.94
CA LEU A 43 11.74 1.01 -1.81
C LEU A 43 11.49 0.42 -0.42
N ARG A 44 12.47 -0.26 0.16
CA ARG A 44 12.37 -0.80 1.53
C ARG A 44 12.45 0.28 2.58
N ASP A 45 13.30 1.28 2.42
CA ASP A 45 13.42 2.37 3.37
C ASP A 45 12.11 3.14 3.45
N TYR A 46 11.58 3.56 2.30
CA TYR A 46 10.27 4.22 2.23
C TYR A 46 9.16 3.37 2.86
N PHE A 47 9.13 2.07 2.56
CA PHE A 47 8.12 1.19 3.14
C PHE A 47 8.29 0.98 4.65
N THR A 48 9.53 1.04 5.15
CA THR A 48 9.82 1.00 6.59
C THR A 48 9.30 2.27 7.28
N ASP A 49 9.39 3.44 6.65
CA ASP A 49 8.79 4.67 7.20
C ASP A 49 7.25 4.59 7.26
N VAL A 50 6.63 4.00 6.24
CA VAL A 50 5.17 3.83 6.18
C VAL A 50 4.66 2.76 7.17
N LEU A 51 5.37 1.64 7.26
CA LEU A 51 5.02 0.50 8.11
C LEU A 51 6.31 -0.11 8.70
N PRO A 52 6.81 0.39 9.84
CA PRO A 52 8.10 -0.02 10.39
C PRO A 52 8.15 -1.46 10.90
N ASN A 53 6.99 -2.06 11.18
CA ASN A 53 6.81 -3.43 11.66
C ASN A 53 6.48 -4.44 10.55
N HIS A 54 6.74 -4.12 9.29
CA HIS A 54 6.48 -5.06 8.19
C HIS A 54 7.52 -6.19 8.13
N ASP A 55 7.05 -7.39 7.82
CA ASP A 55 7.91 -8.56 7.63
C ASP A 55 8.71 -8.42 6.32
N ARG A 56 10.02 -8.20 6.43
CA ARG A 56 10.92 -7.96 5.30
C ARG A 56 11.18 -9.21 4.44
N ASP A 57 10.91 -10.39 4.98
CA ASP A 57 11.07 -11.68 4.31
C ASP A 57 9.82 -12.03 3.50
N LYS A 58 8.63 -11.75 4.04
CA LYS A 58 7.33 -11.97 3.37
C LYS A 58 6.96 -10.84 2.42
N VAL A 59 7.35 -9.60 2.70
CA VAL A 59 7.06 -8.43 1.84
C VAL A 59 8.17 -8.25 0.82
N HIS A 60 7.91 -8.70 -0.41
CA HIS A 60 8.88 -8.58 -1.49
C HIS A 60 8.87 -7.18 -2.13
N ILE A 61 10.00 -6.81 -2.75
CA ILE A 61 10.13 -5.55 -3.50
C ILE A 61 9.03 -5.41 -4.57
N SER A 62 8.64 -6.51 -5.20
CA SER A 62 7.57 -6.53 -6.20
C SER A 62 6.23 -6.08 -5.63
N ASP A 63 5.93 -6.41 -4.37
CA ASP A 63 4.68 -6.05 -3.72
C ASP A 63 4.68 -4.58 -3.28
N ILE A 64 5.81 -4.08 -2.77
CA ILE A 64 6.01 -2.65 -2.52
C ILE A 64 5.83 -1.84 -3.82
N LYS A 65 6.38 -2.34 -4.94
CA LYS A 65 6.20 -1.71 -6.26
C LYS A 65 4.75 -1.70 -6.72
N LYS A 66 3.99 -2.77 -6.48
CA LYS A 66 2.55 -2.81 -6.80
C LYS A 66 1.79 -1.80 -5.93
N LEU A 67 2.11 -1.76 -4.64
CA LEU A 67 1.49 -0.87 -3.67
C LEU A 67 1.69 0.61 -4.04
N LEU A 68 2.91 1.02 -4.39
CA LEU A 68 3.19 2.37 -4.87
C LEU A 68 2.43 2.72 -6.16
N LYS A 69 2.30 1.77 -7.09
CA LYS A 69 1.52 1.97 -8.32
C LYS A 69 0.03 2.13 -8.02
N TRP A 70 -0.52 1.32 -7.13
CA TRP A 70 -1.92 1.45 -6.72
C TRP A 70 -2.16 2.76 -5.98
N PHE A 71 -1.26 3.14 -5.07
CA PHE A 71 -1.36 4.42 -4.37
C PHE A 71 -1.37 5.59 -5.36
N ALA A 72 -0.42 5.63 -6.30
CA ALA A 72 -0.38 6.68 -7.33
C ALA A 72 -1.67 6.68 -8.17
N PHE A 73 -2.13 5.51 -8.61
CA PHE A 73 -3.35 5.37 -9.41
C PHE A 73 -4.61 5.87 -8.68
N LEU A 74 -4.73 5.58 -7.39
CA LEU A 74 -5.83 6.02 -6.53
C LEU A 74 -5.72 7.52 -6.22
N GLN A 75 -4.51 8.02 -6.00
CA GLN A 75 -4.23 9.45 -5.77
C GLN A 75 -4.63 10.29 -6.98
N GLU A 76 -4.22 9.87 -8.19
CA GLU A 76 -4.56 10.55 -9.45
C GLU A 76 -6.08 10.64 -9.68
N ARG A 77 -6.84 9.68 -9.17
CA ARG A 77 -8.31 9.64 -9.26
C ARG A 77 -9.00 10.28 -8.06
N ASN A 78 -8.24 10.80 -7.11
CA ASN A 78 -8.75 11.36 -5.86
C ASN A 78 -9.64 10.36 -5.07
N LEU A 79 -9.34 9.06 -5.21
CA LEU A 79 -10.04 7.94 -4.55
C LEU A 79 -9.41 7.59 -3.19
N LEU A 80 -8.29 8.22 -2.83
CA LEU A 80 -7.73 8.14 -1.48
C LEU A 80 -8.54 9.04 -0.54
N THR A 81 -9.77 8.63 -0.24
CA THR A 81 -10.61 9.25 0.79
C THR A 81 -10.78 8.26 1.93
N ALA A 82 -10.96 8.75 3.17
CA ALA A 82 -11.09 7.91 4.35
C ALA A 82 -12.25 6.89 4.27
N GLU A 83 -13.22 7.09 3.38
CA GLU A 83 -14.33 6.16 3.10
C GLU A 83 -13.95 5.02 2.14
N ALA A 84 -12.92 5.17 1.29
CA ALA A 84 -12.49 4.09 0.37
C ALA A 84 -11.76 2.93 1.10
N ALA A 85 -11.53 3.07 2.40
CA ALA A 85 -10.90 2.04 3.24
C ALA A 85 -11.88 0.91 3.64
N THR A 86 -13.20 1.10 3.47
CA THR A 86 -14.19 0.03 3.60
C THR A 86 -14.60 -0.41 2.21
N GLY A 87 -14.24 -1.64 1.85
CA GLY A 87 -14.23 -2.12 0.47
C GLY A 87 -15.47 -1.80 -0.34
N ASP A 88 -15.24 -1.20 -1.50
CA ASP A 88 -16.09 -1.36 -2.66
C ASP A 88 -15.21 -1.97 -3.75
N ALA A 89 -15.28 -3.31 -3.83
CA ALA A 89 -15.02 -3.97 -5.08
C ALA A 89 -16.05 -3.39 -6.05
N THR A 90 -15.62 -2.51 -6.95
CA THR A 90 -16.44 -2.15 -8.09
C THR A 90 -16.78 -3.44 -8.83
N GLU A 91 -18.01 -3.91 -8.64
CA GLU A 91 -18.74 -4.70 -9.61
C GLU A 91 -18.56 -4.04 -10.98
N GLU A 92 -17.71 -4.64 -11.82
CA GLU A 92 -17.99 -4.69 -13.25
C GLU A 92 -18.88 -5.93 -13.46
N GLU A 93 -20.20 -5.75 -13.32
CA GLU A 93 -21.17 -6.55 -14.06
C GLU A 93 -21.47 -5.86 -15.41
N GLU A 94 -21.77 -6.72 -16.40
CA GLU A 94 -22.28 -6.47 -17.76
C GLU A 94 -21.21 -6.21 -18.84
N GLU A 95 -20.95 -7.08 -19.83
CA GLU A 95 -21.75 -8.13 -20.49
C GLU A 95 -21.03 -9.50 -20.64
#